data_AF-A0A7Y5SST0-F1
#
_entry.id   AF-A0A7Y5SST0-F1
#
_cell.length_a   1.000
_cell.length_b   1.000
_cell.length_c   1.000
_cell.angle_alpha   90.00
_cell.angle_beta   90.00
_cell.angle_gamma   90.00
#
_symmetry.space_group_name_H-M   'P 1'
#
loop_
_entity.id
_entity.type
_entity.pdbx_description
1 polymer ?
#
loop_
_entity_poly.entity_id
_entity_poly.type
_entity_poly.pdbx_seq_one_letter_code
_entity_poly.pdbx_strand_id
1 'polypeptide(L)'
;MNQPRLPMYASACLLPAIWIASASTLSAEVIAQGPQGWTASASRTQIAPKFSSAPEGGRNGKEVLRIQSDRREGLHGTWSKTFPVTGGKWYRFQAFRKTEGVDCPRRSVLATITFQDAHGNKVPRDEPSHTSFLPGTVPLAEPELPFDGATDACGWTEVSGVYQAPAKAVQAAVALHLRWSPPGGKVEWCDVALEATAPPQPRTVRIAVAHFCPSKGTSAADNCRKFEPIIADAAQQRADLVVLGETLTYAGRNPAVSPAEAAEAVPGPSTEYFGELAKRHNLYIVAGLFERNEHLVYNVAVLVGPDGSLVGKYRKVTLPRGEWDNGVAPGD
;
A
#
# COMPACT_ATOMS: atom_id res chain seq x y z
N MET A 1 64.45 23.34 10.08
CA MET A 1 63.28 24.20 9.76
C MET A 1 62.52 23.49 8.64
N ASN A 2 61.75 22.44 8.89
CA ASN A 2 60.53 22.28 9.69
C ASN A 2 59.30 22.99 9.10
N GLN A 3 58.36 22.14 8.64
CA GLN A 3 56.91 22.30 8.45
C GLN A 3 56.37 22.85 7.10
N PRO A 4 55.71 21.99 6.28
CA PRO A 4 54.71 22.41 5.31
C PRO A 4 53.36 22.68 6.00
N ARG A 5 52.65 23.68 5.49
CA ARG A 5 51.36 24.20 5.99
C ARG A 5 50.24 23.15 5.85
N LEU A 6 49.58 22.84 6.97
CA LEU A 6 48.27 22.18 7.01
C LEU A 6 47.16 23.14 6.54
N PRO A 7 46.22 22.73 5.68
CA PRO A 7 44.96 23.43 5.54
C PRO A 7 44.04 23.12 6.73
N MET A 8 43.54 24.19 7.32
CA MET A 8 42.63 24.28 8.46
C MET A 8 41.27 23.64 8.12
N TYR A 9 40.99 22.44 8.62
CA TYR A 9 39.64 21.91 8.69
C TYR A 9 38.92 22.60 9.86
N ALA A 10 38.14 23.64 9.56
CA ALA A 10 37.15 24.15 10.49
C ALA A 10 35.98 23.16 10.51
N SER A 11 36.01 22.19 11.44
CA SER A 11 34.83 21.42 11.83
C SER A 11 33.83 22.36 12.51
N ALA A 12 32.96 22.95 11.71
CA ALA A 12 31.70 23.50 12.22
C ALA A 12 30.79 22.31 12.57
N CYS A 13 30.83 21.90 13.84
CA CYS A 13 29.82 21.01 14.43
C CYS A 13 28.46 21.71 14.41
N LEU A 14 27.76 21.63 13.28
CA LEU A 14 26.33 21.86 13.22
C LEU A 14 25.65 20.65 13.85
N LEU A 15 25.39 20.74 15.16
CA LEU A 15 24.42 19.87 15.83
C LEU A 15 23.08 20.02 15.09
N PRO A 16 22.51 18.97 14.48
CA PRO A 16 21.14 19.04 14.01
C PRO A 16 20.26 19.17 15.24
N ALA A 17 19.65 20.33 15.43
CA ALA A 17 18.55 20.49 16.36
C ALA A 17 17.43 19.56 15.89
N ILE A 18 17.37 18.37 16.49
CA ILE A 18 16.24 17.45 16.36
C ILE A 18 15.09 18.17 17.06
N TRP A 19 14.30 18.90 16.29
CA TRP A 19 12.96 19.30 16.69
C TRP A 19 12.15 18.00 16.77
N ILE A 20 12.14 17.38 17.95
CA ILE A 20 11.06 16.48 18.31
C ILE A 20 9.83 17.38 18.38
N ALA A 21 9.13 17.51 17.26
CA ALA A 21 7.75 17.95 17.31
C ALA A 21 7.07 16.97 18.27
N SER A 22 6.74 17.43 19.47
CA SER A 22 5.78 16.74 20.32
C SER A 22 4.55 16.60 19.44
N ALA A 23 4.32 15.38 18.95
CA ALA A 23 3.10 15.05 18.26
C ALA A 23 2.00 15.19 19.30
N SER A 24 1.44 16.38 19.41
CA SER A 24 0.16 16.60 20.05
C SER A 24 -0.78 15.64 19.35
N THR A 25 -1.11 14.53 19.99
CA THR A 25 -2.14 13.62 19.52
C THR A 25 -3.43 14.42 19.54
N LEU A 26 -3.75 15.06 18.42
CA LEU A 26 -5.08 15.57 18.15
C LEU A 26 -5.98 14.34 18.16
N SER A 27 -6.56 14.07 19.33
CA SER A 27 -7.57 13.03 19.50
C SER A 27 -8.71 13.35 18.57
N ALA A 28 -9.17 12.35 17.80
CA ALA A 28 -10.35 12.51 16.96
C ALA A 28 -11.53 13.01 17.82
N GLU A 29 -12.29 13.96 17.28
CA GLU A 29 -13.49 14.48 17.93
C GLU A 29 -14.63 13.47 17.77
N VAL A 30 -15.25 13.11 18.89
CA VAL A 30 -16.44 12.25 18.88
C VAL A 30 -17.62 13.05 18.34
N ILE A 31 -18.21 12.58 17.26
CA ILE A 31 -19.35 13.20 16.57
C ILE A 31 -20.67 12.63 17.08
N ALA A 32 -20.75 11.31 17.26
CA ALA A 32 -21.96 10.65 17.76
C ALA A 32 -21.63 9.29 18.41
N GLN A 33 -22.49 8.85 19.33
CA GLN A 33 -22.49 7.46 19.79
C GLN A 33 -23.38 6.63 18.87
N GLY A 34 -22.88 5.46 18.51
CA GLY A 34 -23.57 4.45 17.70
C GLY A 34 -24.03 3.27 18.54
N PRO A 35 -24.68 2.30 17.89
CA PRO A 35 -25.16 1.12 18.57
C PRO A 35 -23.99 0.22 19.01
N GLN A 36 -24.24 -0.64 20.00
CA GLN A 36 -23.31 -1.70 20.42
C GLN A 36 -21.85 -1.26 20.69
N GLY A 37 -21.67 -0.03 21.19
CA GLY A 37 -20.34 0.51 21.53
C GLY A 37 -19.55 1.08 20.34
N TRP A 38 -20.18 1.28 19.18
CA TRP A 38 -19.59 2.04 18.08
C TRP A 38 -19.59 3.53 18.40
N THR A 39 -18.52 4.22 18.01
CA THR A 39 -18.40 5.68 18.14
C THR A 39 -18.06 6.28 16.80
N ALA A 40 -18.84 7.27 16.36
CA ALA A 40 -18.55 8.05 15.17
C ALA A 40 -17.58 9.17 15.53
N SER A 41 -16.51 9.32 14.76
CA SER A 41 -15.50 10.34 14.98
C SER A 41 -14.95 10.91 13.68
N ALA A 42 -14.38 12.11 13.77
CA ALA A 42 -13.62 12.76 12.70
C ALA A 42 -12.43 13.48 13.32
N SER A 43 -11.35 13.72 12.56
CA SER A 43 -10.18 14.45 13.11
C SER A 43 -10.52 15.88 13.53
N ARG A 44 -11.61 16.44 12.97
CA ARG A 44 -12.22 17.72 13.34
C ARG A 44 -13.64 17.81 12.77
N THR A 45 -14.53 18.49 13.48
CA THR A 45 -15.94 18.67 13.10
C THR A 45 -16.15 19.23 11.69
N GLN A 46 -15.28 20.11 11.18
CA GLN A 46 -15.51 20.75 9.87
C GLN A 46 -15.30 19.80 8.68
N ILE A 47 -14.71 18.62 8.88
CA ILE A 47 -14.61 17.56 7.85
C ILE A 47 -15.44 16.33 8.20
N ALA A 48 -16.26 16.40 9.25
CA ALA A 48 -17.11 15.29 9.64
C ALA A 48 -18.18 15.04 8.56
N PRO A 49 -18.26 13.80 8.03
CA PRO A 49 -19.40 13.36 7.23
C PRO A 49 -20.62 13.13 8.12
N LYS A 50 -21.75 12.79 7.51
CA LYS A 50 -22.95 12.37 8.25
C LYS A 50 -22.83 10.90 8.63
N PHE A 51 -23.21 10.60 9.86
CA PHE A 51 -23.23 9.25 10.39
C PHE A 51 -24.66 8.85 10.72
N SER A 52 -25.02 7.60 10.42
CA SER A 52 -26.28 7.01 10.85
C SER A 52 -26.14 5.51 11.01
N SER A 53 -27.09 4.89 11.70
CA SER A 53 -27.16 3.44 11.84
C SER A 53 -28.62 2.99 11.83
N ALA A 54 -28.85 1.71 11.53
CA ALA A 54 -30.16 1.08 11.69
C ALA A 54 -29.97 -0.35 12.23
N PRO A 55 -30.89 -0.85 13.06
CA PRO A 55 -30.81 -2.22 13.62
C PRO A 55 -31.00 -3.29 12.53
N GLU A 56 -31.60 -2.92 11.40
CA GLU A 56 -31.85 -3.78 10.24
C GLU A 56 -31.47 -3.05 8.94
N GLY A 57 -31.27 -3.82 7.87
CA GLY A 57 -30.93 -3.31 6.52
C GLY A 57 -29.48 -3.56 6.11
N GLY A 58 -28.66 -4.14 6.99
CA GLY A 58 -27.38 -4.75 6.62
C GLY A 58 -27.58 -6.07 5.89
N ARG A 59 -26.47 -6.74 5.56
CA ARG A 59 -26.48 -8.09 5.01
C ARG A 59 -27.26 -9.02 5.95
N ASN A 60 -28.16 -9.82 5.39
CA ASN A 60 -29.05 -10.72 6.12
C ASN A 60 -29.97 -10.03 7.16
N GLY A 61 -30.31 -8.74 6.96
CA GLY A 61 -31.23 -8.01 7.84
C GLY A 61 -30.62 -7.55 9.16
N LYS A 62 -29.30 -7.62 9.33
CA LYS A 62 -28.61 -7.20 10.55
C LYS A 62 -28.36 -5.69 10.62
N GLU A 63 -27.77 -5.27 11.73
CA GLU A 63 -27.34 -3.88 11.96
C GLU A 63 -26.43 -3.37 10.84
N VAL A 64 -26.63 -2.11 10.47
CA VAL A 64 -25.85 -1.42 9.46
C VAL A 64 -25.40 -0.05 9.94
N LEU A 65 -24.10 0.21 9.78
CA LEU A 65 -23.47 1.48 10.07
C LEU A 65 -23.24 2.23 8.77
N ARG A 66 -23.57 3.52 8.74
CA ARG A 66 -23.49 4.34 7.53
C ARG A 66 -22.61 5.55 7.74
N ILE A 67 -21.86 5.90 6.71
CA ILE A 67 -21.16 7.17 6.59
C ILE A 67 -21.50 7.75 5.22
N GLN A 68 -21.88 9.03 5.19
CA GLN A 68 -22.26 9.72 3.96
C GLN A 68 -21.62 11.11 3.88
N SER A 69 -20.94 11.36 2.77
CA SER A 69 -20.42 12.66 2.43
C SER A 69 -21.54 13.59 1.96
N ASP A 70 -21.45 14.87 2.33
CA ASP A 70 -22.36 15.89 1.80
C ASP A 70 -21.76 16.58 0.57
N ARG A 71 -22.14 17.83 0.30
CA ARG A 71 -21.67 18.61 -0.84
C ARG A 71 -20.20 19.08 -0.72
N ARG A 72 -19.58 18.94 0.46
CA ARG A 72 -18.20 19.35 0.72
C ARG A 72 -17.23 18.27 0.26
N GLU A 73 -16.09 18.71 -0.26
CA GLU A 73 -14.97 17.84 -0.58
C GLU A 73 -14.08 17.56 0.65
N GLY A 74 -13.30 16.49 0.60
CA GLY A 74 -12.28 16.20 1.61
C GLY A 74 -12.83 15.74 2.97
N LEU A 75 -14.11 15.35 3.05
CA LEU A 75 -14.69 14.78 4.26
C LEU A 75 -13.98 13.49 4.64
N HIS A 76 -13.82 13.27 5.95
CA HIS A 76 -13.19 12.08 6.50
C HIS A 76 -13.77 11.80 7.88
N GLY A 77 -14.42 10.66 8.01
CA GLY A 77 -14.95 10.16 9.27
C GLY A 77 -14.80 8.66 9.42
N THR A 78 -14.97 8.20 10.67
CA THR A 78 -14.87 6.78 11.03
C THR A 78 -15.94 6.36 12.00
N TRP A 79 -16.47 5.15 11.82
CA TRP A 79 -17.05 4.38 12.93
C TRP A 79 -15.94 3.57 13.59
N SER A 80 -15.74 3.71 14.90
CA SER A 80 -14.70 3.00 15.64
C SER A 80 -15.26 2.19 16.80
N LYS A 81 -14.67 1.02 17.07
CA LYS A 81 -14.99 0.15 18.21
C LYS A 81 -13.76 -0.67 18.61
N THR A 82 -13.58 -0.93 19.89
CA THR A 82 -12.52 -1.81 20.40
C THR A 82 -13.03 -3.24 20.60
N PHE A 83 -12.15 -4.20 20.31
CA PHE A 83 -12.38 -5.62 20.49
C PHE A 83 -11.30 -6.18 21.42
N PRO A 84 -11.64 -7.00 22.42
CA PRO A 84 -10.64 -7.62 23.27
C PRO A 84 -9.81 -8.63 22.48
N VAL A 85 -8.48 -8.61 22.66
CA VAL A 85 -7.57 -9.58 22.06
C VAL A 85 -6.55 -10.08 23.11
N THR A 86 -5.87 -11.17 22.80
CA THR A 86 -4.75 -11.68 23.57
C THR A 86 -3.51 -11.64 22.68
N GLY A 87 -2.47 -10.94 23.11
CA GLY A 87 -1.20 -10.87 22.38
C GLY A 87 -0.65 -12.26 22.03
N GLY A 88 -0.07 -12.36 20.84
CA GLY A 88 0.45 -13.59 20.26
C GLY A 88 -0.60 -14.50 19.61
N LYS A 89 -1.91 -14.30 19.87
CA LYS A 89 -2.99 -15.07 19.22
C LYS A 89 -3.35 -14.49 17.85
N TRP A 90 -3.98 -15.33 17.04
CA TRP A 90 -4.46 -15.00 15.70
C TRP A 90 -5.94 -14.66 15.71
N TYR A 91 -6.30 -13.65 14.92
CA TYR A 91 -7.66 -13.13 14.80
C TYR A 91 -8.05 -12.98 13.34
N ARG A 92 -9.27 -13.39 12.99
CA ARG A 92 -9.90 -13.08 11.71
C ARG A 92 -10.76 -11.84 11.86
N PHE A 93 -10.43 -10.81 11.10
CA PHE A 93 -11.33 -9.69 10.87
C PHE A 93 -12.24 -9.99 9.69
N GLN A 94 -13.51 -9.62 9.82
CA GLN A 94 -14.47 -9.66 8.74
C GLN A 94 -15.45 -8.50 8.87
N ALA A 95 -15.80 -7.90 7.74
CA ALA A 95 -16.89 -6.96 7.61
C ALA A 95 -17.45 -7.04 6.18
N PHE A 96 -18.66 -6.55 5.97
CA PHE A 96 -19.25 -6.40 4.64
C PHE A 96 -19.52 -4.94 4.36
N ARG A 97 -19.04 -4.48 3.21
CA ARG A 97 -19.09 -3.08 2.76
C ARG A 97 -19.94 -2.96 1.51
N LYS A 98 -20.82 -1.97 1.46
CA LYS A 98 -21.52 -1.56 0.24
C LYS A 98 -21.30 -0.07 0.00
N THR A 99 -20.89 0.30 -1.21
CA THR A 99 -20.55 1.69 -1.56
C THR A 99 -21.43 2.23 -2.67
N GLU A 100 -21.73 3.51 -2.61
CA GLU A 100 -22.49 4.25 -3.63
C GLU A 100 -21.82 5.61 -3.86
N GLY A 101 -21.60 6.01 -5.12
CA GLY A 101 -20.97 7.30 -5.44
C GLY A 101 -19.52 7.43 -4.93
N VAL A 102 -18.74 6.33 -4.99
CA VAL A 102 -17.32 6.32 -4.57
C VAL A 102 -16.47 5.79 -5.72
N ASP A 103 -15.54 6.60 -6.21
CA ASP A 103 -14.70 6.26 -7.37
C ASP A 103 -13.72 5.12 -7.10
N CYS A 104 -13.03 5.17 -5.95
CA CYS A 104 -12.04 4.17 -5.56
C CYS A 104 -12.29 3.68 -4.12
N PRO A 105 -13.14 2.65 -3.92
CA PRO A 105 -13.46 2.11 -2.60
C PRO A 105 -12.21 1.73 -1.78
N ARG A 106 -11.19 1.14 -2.41
CA ARG A 106 -9.94 0.77 -1.72
C ARG A 106 -9.17 1.96 -1.16
N ARG A 107 -9.31 3.15 -1.75
CA ARG A 107 -8.68 4.39 -1.24
C ARG A 107 -9.55 5.08 -0.20
N SER A 108 -10.86 5.14 -0.46
CA SER A 108 -11.78 6.00 0.29
C SER A 108 -12.53 5.29 1.41
N VAL A 109 -12.61 3.95 1.40
CA VAL A 109 -13.55 3.19 2.23
C VAL A 109 -12.89 1.95 2.82
N LEU A 110 -11.83 2.15 3.59
CA LEU A 110 -11.05 1.08 4.20
C LEU A 110 -11.50 0.76 5.63
N ALA A 111 -11.15 -0.44 6.10
CA ALA A 111 -11.11 -0.76 7.52
C ALA A 111 -9.65 -0.69 8.00
N THR A 112 -9.42 -0.26 9.24
CA THR A 112 -8.13 -0.39 9.91
C THR A 112 -8.28 -1.16 11.21
N ILE A 113 -7.25 -1.91 11.58
CA ILE A 113 -7.17 -2.59 12.88
C ILE A 113 -5.88 -2.15 13.55
N THR A 114 -5.99 -1.42 14.67
CA THR A 114 -4.83 -0.97 15.45
C THR A 114 -4.77 -1.74 16.75
N PHE A 115 -3.72 -2.53 16.95
CA PHE A 115 -3.50 -3.24 18.20
C PHE A 115 -2.98 -2.30 19.29
N GLN A 116 -3.55 -2.42 20.48
CA GLN A 116 -3.34 -1.49 21.58
C GLN A 116 -3.13 -2.20 22.91
N ASP A 117 -2.45 -1.49 23.82
CA ASP A 117 -2.33 -1.86 25.23
C ASP A 117 -3.63 -1.54 26.01
N ALA A 118 -3.63 -1.78 27.32
CA ALA A 118 -4.78 -1.54 28.19
C ALA A 118 -5.16 -0.06 28.31
N HIS A 119 -4.27 0.85 27.93
CA HIS A 119 -4.45 2.30 27.97
C HIS A 119 -4.87 2.87 26.61
N GLY A 120 -4.99 2.04 25.57
CA GLY A 120 -5.35 2.46 24.21
C GLY A 120 -4.15 2.95 23.38
N ASN A 121 -2.93 2.79 23.86
CA ASN A 121 -1.73 3.17 23.11
C ASN A 121 -1.35 2.07 22.12
N LYS A 122 -0.79 2.45 20.96
CA LYS A 122 -0.19 1.49 20.03
C LYS A 122 0.90 0.69 20.74
N VAL A 123 0.94 -0.62 20.47
CA VAL A 123 1.99 -1.51 20.98
C VAL A 123 3.15 -1.63 19.99
N PRO A 124 4.38 -1.94 20.44
CA PRO A 124 5.46 -2.33 19.53
C PRO A 124 5.10 -3.62 18.78
N ARG A 125 5.65 -3.77 17.57
CA ARG A 125 5.64 -5.06 16.88
C ARG A 125 6.58 -6.05 17.58
N ASP A 126 6.48 -7.34 17.27
CA ASP A 126 7.27 -8.36 17.96
C ASP A 126 8.73 -8.45 17.47
N GLU A 127 9.01 -8.03 16.23
CA GLU A 127 10.33 -8.11 15.61
C GLU A 127 11.05 -6.74 15.49
N PRO A 128 12.38 -6.67 15.63
CA PRO A 128 13.12 -5.42 15.49
C PRO A 128 13.15 -4.89 14.04
N SER A 129 13.51 -3.62 13.86
CA SER A 129 13.79 -3.06 12.54
C SER A 129 15.12 -3.55 11.98
N HIS A 130 15.07 -4.04 10.75
CA HIS A 130 16.24 -4.33 9.92
C HIS A 130 16.62 -3.15 9.01
N THR A 131 16.01 -1.97 9.20
CA THR A 131 16.35 -0.77 8.41
C THR A 131 17.74 -0.25 8.76
N SER A 132 18.46 0.25 7.76
CA SER A 132 19.83 0.75 7.89
C SER A 132 19.96 2.04 8.72
N PHE A 133 18.87 2.80 8.89
CA PHE A 133 18.90 4.12 9.53
C PHE A 133 18.41 4.13 11.00
N LEU A 134 17.83 3.04 11.51
CA LEU A 134 17.43 2.87 12.92
C LEU A 134 17.61 1.41 13.40
N PRO A 135 18.83 0.85 13.31
CA PRO A 135 19.08 -0.56 13.62
C PRO A 135 18.76 -0.88 15.09
N GLY A 136 18.06 -1.99 15.32
CA GLY A 136 17.75 -2.47 16.68
C GLY A 136 16.59 -1.78 17.38
N THR A 137 15.99 -0.75 16.78
CA THR A 137 14.73 -0.17 17.30
C THR A 137 13.56 -1.11 17.04
N VAL A 138 12.62 -1.20 17.98
CA VAL A 138 11.35 -1.93 17.78
C VAL A 138 10.27 -0.90 17.49
N PRO A 139 9.87 -0.72 16.22
CA PRO A 139 8.85 0.27 15.88
C PRO A 139 7.49 -0.14 16.43
N LEU A 140 6.58 0.84 16.53
CA LEU A 140 5.18 0.57 16.83
C LEU A 140 4.56 -0.29 15.73
N ALA A 141 3.60 -1.13 16.10
CA ALA A 141 2.77 -1.85 15.16
C ALA A 141 1.95 -0.82 14.36
N GLU A 142 2.03 -0.92 13.03
CA GLU A 142 1.18 -0.14 12.14
C GLU A 142 -0.23 -0.74 12.09
N PRO A 143 -1.25 0.04 11.71
CA PRO A 143 -2.58 -0.49 11.51
C PRO A 143 -2.60 -1.53 10.40
N GLU A 144 -3.27 -2.66 10.66
CA GLU A 144 -3.54 -3.66 9.63
C GLU A 144 -4.64 -3.17 8.68
N LEU A 145 -4.51 -3.54 7.41
CA LEU A 145 -5.42 -3.15 6.32
C LEU A 145 -6.06 -4.39 5.68
N PRO A 146 -7.24 -4.80 6.14
CA PRO A 146 -8.07 -5.83 5.51
C PRO A 146 -8.23 -5.66 4.00
N PHE A 147 -8.14 -6.79 3.28
CA PHE A 147 -8.28 -6.83 1.83
C PHE A 147 -9.75 -6.99 1.43
N ASP A 148 -10.07 -6.46 0.26
CA ASP A 148 -11.35 -6.71 -0.40
C ASP A 148 -11.37 -8.15 -0.94
N GLY A 149 -12.42 -8.90 -0.61
CA GLY A 149 -12.75 -10.21 -1.14
C GLY A 149 -13.78 -10.11 -2.27
N ALA A 150 -14.61 -11.15 -2.39
CA ALA A 150 -15.67 -11.18 -3.39
C ALA A 150 -16.79 -10.17 -3.07
N THR A 151 -17.41 -9.64 -4.12
CA THR A 151 -18.66 -8.87 -4.04
C THR A 151 -19.82 -9.76 -4.41
N ASP A 152 -20.84 -9.84 -3.54
CA ASP A 152 -22.04 -10.62 -3.80
C ASP A 152 -23.03 -9.91 -4.76
N ALA A 153 -24.06 -10.62 -5.20
CA ALA A 153 -25.07 -10.10 -6.14
C ALA A 153 -25.86 -8.89 -5.60
N CYS A 154 -25.85 -8.67 -4.29
CA CYS A 154 -26.49 -7.52 -3.65
C CYS A 154 -25.54 -6.31 -3.52
N GLY A 155 -24.31 -6.44 -3.99
CA GLY A 155 -23.29 -5.38 -3.97
C GLY A 155 -22.50 -5.30 -2.65
N TRP A 156 -22.55 -6.33 -1.80
CA TRP A 156 -21.72 -6.37 -0.59
C TRP A 156 -20.37 -7.00 -0.89
N THR A 157 -19.31 -6.20 -0.72
CA THR A 157 -17.93 -6.67 -0.78
C THR A 157 -17.48 -7.12 0.59
N GLU A 158 -16.99 -8.36 0.71
CA GLU A 158 -16.31 -8.80 1.92
C GLU A 158 -15.01 -8.02 2.11
N VAL A 159 -14.73 -7.55 3.33
CA VAL A 159 -13.48 -6.93 3.72
C VAL A 159 -12.94 -7.75 4.88
N SER A 160 -11.84 -8.48 4.67
CA SER A 160 -11.37 -9.46 5.66
C SER A 160 -9.86 -9.67 5.65
N GLY A 161 -9.36 -10.31 6.71
CA GLY A 161 -7.98 -10.71 6.85
C GLY A 161 -7.73 -11.48 8.13
N VAL A 162 -6.59 -12.18 8.20
CA VAL A 162 -6.16 -12.92 9.39
C VAL A 162 -4.85 -12.32 9.87
N TYR A 163 -4.83 -11.90 11.14
CA TYR A 163 -3.75 -11.10 11.73
C TYR A 163 -3.32 -11.69 13.06
N GLN A 164 -2.02 -11.64 13.34
CA GLN A 164 -1.50 -11.95 14.66
C GLN A 164 -1.52 -10.68 15.51
N ALA A 165 -2.15 -10.74 16.68
CA ALA A 165 -2.03 -9.65 17.63
C ALA A 165 -0.59 -9.60 18.16
N PRO A 166 0.11 -8.44 18.14
CA PRO A 166 1.43 -8.30 18.74
C PRO A 166 1.40 -8.74 20.21
N ALA A 167 2.51 -9.28 20.72
CA ALA A 167 2.58 -9.92 22.03
C ALA A 167 2.10 -9.04 23.19
N LYS A 168 2.22 -7.71 23.07
CA LYS A 168 1.79 -6.74 24.10
C LYS A 168 0.35 -6.23 23.94
N ALA A 169 -0.37 -6.66 22.90
CA ALA A 169 -1.73 -6.22 22.65
C ALA A 169 -2.74 -6.88 23.60
N VAL A 170 -3.69 -6.10 24.09
CA VAL A 170 -4.85 -6.59 24.89
C VAL A 170 -6.19 -6.19 24.27
N GLN A 171 -6.17 -5.25 23.32
CA GLN A 171 -7.34 -4.86 22.54
C GLN A 171 -6.93 -4.47 21.11
N ALA A 172 -7.90 -4.45 20.22
CA ALA A 172 -7.76 -3.99 18.84
C ALA A 172 -8.83 -2.94 18.55
N ALA A 173 -8.41 -1.73 18.20
CA ALA A 173 -9.30 -0.68 17.73
C ALA A 173 -9.56 -0.87 16.23
N VAL A 174 -10.81 -1.23 15.89
CA VAL A 174 -11.29 -1.29 14.52
C VAL A 174 -11.87 0.06 14.15
N ALA A 175 -11.45 0.64 13.04
CA ALA A 175 -12.06 1.83 12.46
C ALA A 175 -12.50 1.59 11.02
N LEU A 176 -13.74 1.97 10.71
CA LEU A 176 -14.40 1.83 9.41
C LEU A 176 -14.51 3.21 8.79
N HIS A 177 -13.80 3.44 7.69
CA HIS A 177 -13.58 4.77 7.15
C HIS A 177 -14.56 5.09 6.01
N LEU A 178 -14.91 6.37 5.90
CA LEU A 178 -15.18 7.04 4.63
C LEU A 178 -14.30 8.29 4.59
N ARG A 179 -13.44 8.40 3.58
CA ARG A 179 -12.55 9.55 3.37
C ARG A 179 -12.47 9.93 1.90
N TRP A 180 -12.39 11.22 1.63
CA TRP A 180 -12.07 11.77 0.31
C TRP A 180 -12.95 11.17 -0.80
N SER A 181 -14.21 10.86 -0.49
CA SER A 181 -15.16 10.45 -1.52
C SER A 181 -15.62 11.68 -2.29
N PRO A 182 -16.09 11.50 -3.53
CA PRO A 182 -16.87 12.53 -4.19
C PRO A 182 -18.05 13.01 -3.33
N PRO A 183 -18.55 14.23 -3.58
CA PRO A 183 -19.77 14.72 -2.96
C PRO A 183 -20.93 13.73 -3.10
N GLY A 184 -21.62 13.45 -2.01
CA GLY A 184 -22.72 12.46 -1.96
C GLY A 184 -22.29 11.00 -1.81
N GLY A 185 -20.98 10.69 -1.88
CA GLY A 185 -20.47 9.34 -1.69
C GLY A 185 -20.86 8.74 -0.34
N LYS A 186 -21.23 7.45 -0.34
CA LYS A 186 -21.80 6.75 0.80
C LYS A 186 -21.17 5.37 0.96
N VAL A 187 -21.03 4.96 2.22
CA VAL A 187 -20.74 3.57 2.59
C VAL A 187 -21.73 3.06 3.63
N GLU A 188 -22.07 1.79 3.49
CA GLU A 188 -22.74 0.98 4.49
C GLU A 188 -21.81 -0.17 4.92
N TRP A 189 -21.72 -0.42 6.22
CA TRP A 189 -20.96 -1.50 6.84
C TRP A 189 -21.88 -2.37 7.69
N CYS A 190 -21.70 -3.68 7.65
CA CYS A 190 -22.40 -4.63 8.51
C CYS A 190 -21.55 -5.87 8.79
N ASP A 191 -22.04 -6.73 9.69
CA ASP A 191 -21.39 -8.02 10.01
C ASP A 191 -19.91 -7.87 10.41
N VAL A 192 -19.61 -6.84 11.21
CA VAL A 192 -18.24 -6.52 11.63
C VAL A 192 -17.84 -7.38 12.82
N ALA A 193 -16.80 -8.19 12.65
CA ALA A 193 -16.31 -9.10 13.66
C ALA A 193 -14.78 -9.17 13.68
N LEU A 194 -14.22 -9.41 14.86
CA LEU A 194 -12.82 -9.77 15.07
C LEU A 194 -12.78 -10.97 16.02
N GLU A 195 -12.57 -12.16 15.47
CA GLU A 195 -12.73 -13.42 16.20
C GLU A 195 -11.41 -14.20 16.23
N ALA A 196 -11.14 -14.88 17.35
CA ALA A 196 -9.96 -15.71 17.47
C ALA A 196 -10.00 -16.87 16.44
N THR A 197 -8.87 -17.16 15.81
CA THR A 197 -8.76 -18.20 14.78
C THR A 197 -7.44 -18.96 14.93
N ALA A 198 -7.34 -20.10 14.24
CA ALA A 198 -6.06 -20.76 14.01
C ALA A 198 -5.16 -19.87 13.12
N PRO A 199 -3.81 -19.96 13.27
CA PRO A 199 -2.90 -19.31 12.34
C PRO A 199 -3.20 -19.72 10.90
N PRO A 200 -3.02 -18.81 9.93
CA PRO A 200 -3.13 -19.18 8.52
C PRO A 200 -2.06 -20.21 8.19
N GLN A 201 -2.36 -21.09 7.22
CA GLN A 201 -1.36 -22.03 6.73
C GLN A 201 -0.15 -21.27 6.19
N PRO A 202 1.09 -21.62 6.60
CA PRO A 202 2.27 -20.99 6.07
C PRO A 202 2.32 -21.13 4.55
N ARG A 203 2.51 -20.00 3.85
CA ARG A 203 2.72 -19.96 2.41
C ARG A 203 4.08 -19.34 2.14
N THR A 204 5.11 -20.16 2.17
CA THR A 204 6.48 -19.73 1.87
C THR A 204 6.55 -19.25 0.42
N VAL A 205 7.13 -18.07 0.22
CA VAL A 205 7.40 -17.48 -1.09
C VAL A 205 8.88 -17.14 -1.16
N ARG A 206 9.56 -17.53 -2.23
CA ARG A 206 10.94 -17.15 -2.51
C ARG A 206 10.96 -15.97 -3.47
N ILE A 207 11.49 -14.85 -3.00
CA ILE A 207 11.59 -13.62 -3.79
C ILE A 207 13.04 -13.41 -4.18
N ALA A 208 13.28 -13.24 -5.48
CA ALA A 208 14.55 -12.76 -6.01
C ALA A 208 14.43 -11.28 -6.37
N VAL A 209 15.40 -10.46 -5.95
CA VAL A 209 15.45 -9.03 -6.28
C VAL A 209 16.70 -8.76 -7.11
N ALA A 210 16.50 -8.27 -8.33
CA ALA A 210 17.59 -8.00 -9.26
C ALA A 210 18.14 -6.58 -9.06
N HIS A 211 19.33 -6.46 -8.47
CA HIS A 211 20.09 -5.22 -8.50
C HIS A 211 20.97 -5.19 -9.75
N PHE A 212 20.39 -4.73 -10.87
CA PHE A 212 21.06 -4.69 -12.17
C PHE A 212 20.64 -3.46 -12.97
N CYS A 213 21.63 -2.76 -13.52
CA CYS A 213 21.42 -1.69 -14.48
C CYS A 213 21.95 -2.15 -15.85
N PRO A 214 21.10 -2.31 -16.88
CA PRO A 214 21.57 -2.66 -18.21
C PRO A 214 22.50 -1.56 -18.72
N SER A 215 23.58 -1.93 -19.42
CA SER A 215 24.51 -0.96 -20.00
C SER A 215 24.69 -1.21 -21.50
N LYS A 216 25.00 -0.12 -22.22
CA LYS A 216 25.20 -0.13 -23.68
C LYS A 216 24.00 -0.70 -24.45
N GLY A 217 22.80 -0.44 -23.96
CA GLY A 217 21.55 -0.83 -24.60
C GLY A 217 21.26 0.00 -25.84
N THR A 218 20.95 -0.67 -26.94
CA THR A 218 20.65 -0.03 -28.23
C THR A 218 19.15 0.23 -28.42
N SER A 219 18.30 -0.60 -27.82
CA SER A 219 16.83 -0.53 -27.89
C SER A 219 16.18 -1.00 -26.58
N ALA A 220 14.88 -0.74 -26.42
CA ALA A 220 14.09 -1.28 -25.32
C ALA A 220 14.17 -2.82 -25.25
N ALA A 221 13.99 -3.48 -26.40
CA ALA A 221 14.10 -4.94 -26.51
C ALA A 221 15.49 -5.47 -26.14
N ASP A 222 16.56 -4.80 -26.57
CA ASP A 222 17.95 -5.16 -26.18
C ASP A 222 18.16 -5.05 -24.67
N ASN A 223 17.65 -3.99 -24.04
CA ASN A 223 17.68 -3.86 -22.59
C ASN A 223 16.91 -4.98 -21.89
N CYS A 224 15.69 -5.29 -22.32
CA CYS A 224 14.88 -6.36 -21.74
C CYS A 224 15.59 -7.72 -21.83
N ARG A 225 16.26 -8.04 -22.95
CA ARG A 225 17.02 -9.29 -23.11
C ARG A 225 18.16 -9.45 -22.11
N LYS A 226 18.78 -8.35 -21.66
CA LYS A 226 19.86 -8.41 -20.66
C LYS A 226 19.39 -8.91 -19.28
N PHE A 227 18.09 -8.91 -19.01
CA PHE A 227 17.53 -9.48 -17.78
C PHE A 227 17.27 -10.99 -17.85
N GLU A 228 17.27 -11.60 -19.05
CA GLU A 228 16.99 -13.04 -19.19
C GLU A 228 17.94 -13.93 -18.37
N PRO A 229 19.28 -13.72 -18.35
CA PRO A 229 20.17 -14.53 -17.53
C PRO A 229 19.88 -14.43 -16.03
N ILE A 230 19.47 -13.23 -15.56
CA ILE A 230 19.16 -12.98 -14.15
C ILE A 230 17.84 -13.68 -13.77
N ILE A 231 16.84 -13.62 -14.64
CA ILE A 231 15.56 -14.31 -14.45
C ILE A 231 15.78 -15.83 -14.47
N ALA A 232 16.59 -16.33 -15.39
CA ALA A 232 16.93 -17.75 -15.49
C ALA A 232 17.69 -18.26 -14.25
N ASP A 233 18.64 -17.48 -13.73
CA ASP A 233 19.34 -17.80 -12.48
C ASP A 233 18.38 -17.81 -11.28
N ALA A 234 17.50 -16.81 -11.16
CA ALA A 234 16.46 -16.79 -10.13
C ALA A 234 15.52 -18.02 -10.22
N ALA A 235 15.18 -18.45 -11.43
CA ALA A 235 14.40 -19.67 -11.67
C ALA A 235 15.15 -20.92 -11.20
N GLN A 236 16.46 -21.04 -11.49
CA GLN A 236 17.30 -22.15 -11.01
C GLN A 236 17.36 -22.18 -9.48
N GLN A 237 17.34 -21.02 -8.84
CA GLN A 237 17.23 -20.87 -7.39
C GLN A 237 15.80 -21.05 -6.87
N ARG A 238 14.85 -21.50 -7.69
CA ARG A 238 13.43 -21.76 -7.34
C ARG A 238 12.73 -20.55 -6.75
N ALA A 239 13.00 -19.35 -7.27
CA ALA A 239 12.19 -18.18 -6.97
C ALA A 239 10.73 -18.44 -7.38
N ASP A 240 9.78 -17.83 -6.68
CA ASP A 240 8.38 -17.74 -7.08
C ASP A 240 8.08 -16.38 -7.75
N LEU A 241 8.83 -15.36 -7.33
CA LEU A 241 8.71 -13.97 -7.80
C LEU A 241 10.10 -13.39 -8.05
N VAL A 242 10.27 -12.75 -9.22
CA VAL A 242 11.47 -11.96 -9.55
C VAL A 242 11.08 -10.49 -9.69
N VAL A 243 11.75 -9.62 -8.92
CA VAL A 243 11.55 -8.16 -8.97
C VAL A 243 12.72 -7.53 -9.71
N LEU A 244 12.44 -6.92 -10.86
CA LEU A 244 13.41 -6.21 -11.67
C LEU A 244 13.46 -4.71 -11.32
N GLY A 245 14.38 -3.99 -11.97
CA GLY A 245 14.55 -2.55 -11.79
C GLY A 245 13.45 -1.68 -12.38
N GLU A 246 13.57 -0.38 -12.15
CA GLU A 246 12.70 0.67 -12.68
C GLU A 246 13.07 1.03 -14.13
N THR A 247 12.06 1.33 -14.96
CA THR A 247 12.23 1.86 -16.34
C THR A 247 13.21 1.08 -17.22
N LEU A 248 13.06 -0.23 -17.28
CA LEU A 248 14.00 -1.16 -17.93
C LEU A 248 14.25 -0.83 -19.41
N THR A 249 13.24 -0.34 -20.13
CA THR A 249 13.33 0.06 -21.55
C THR A 249 14.20 1.32 -21.78
N TYR A 250 14.52 2.04 -20.71
CA TYR A 250 15.22 3.33 -20.71
C TYR A 250 16.56 3.28 -19.98
N ALA A 251 16.64 2.60 -18.83
CA ALA A 251 17.82 2.58 -17.97
C ALA A 251 19.11 2.24 -18.73
N GLY A 252 20.17 3.01 -18.50
CA GLY A 252 21.49 2.80 -19.09
C GLY A 252 21.58 2.88 -20.62
N ARG A 253 20.55 3.43 -21.29
CA ARG A 253 20.62 3.86 -22.70
C ARG A 253 21.36 5.19 -22.84
N ASN A 254 21.60 5.60 -24.08
CA ASN A 254 22.18 6.90 -24.40
C ASN A 254 21.36 8.02 -23.72
N PRO A 255 22.00 8.97 -23.01
CA PRO A 255 21.30 10.09 -22.35
C PRO A 255 20.44 10.96 -23.29
N ALA A 256 20.65 10.88 -24.60
CA ALA A 256 19.84 11.57 -25.59
C ALA A 256 18.47 10.91 -25.85
N VAL A 257 18.29 9.65 -25.47
CA VAL A 257 17.00 8.95 -25.56
C VAL A 257 16.08 9.56 -24.49
N SER A 258 14.90 10.00 -24.90
CA SER A 258 13.85 10.50 -23.99
C SER A 258 13.00 9.36 -23.42
N PRO A 259 12.31 9.55 -22.28
CA PRO A 259 11.32 8.60 -21.77
C PRO A 259 10.25 8.25 -22.82
N ALA A 260 9.84 9.24 -23.62
CA ALA A 260 8.89 9.04 -24.71
C ALA A 260 9.42 8.06 -25.77
N GLU A 261 10.68 8.16 -26.19
CA GLU A 261 11.28 7.22 -27.15
C GLU A 261 11.47 5.81 -26.58
N ALA A 262 11.52 5.68 -25.26
CA ALA A 262 11.60 4.39 -24.56
C ALA A 262 10.23 3.83 -24.15
N ALA A 263 9.14 4.56 -24.39
CA ALA A 263 7.79 4.19 -23.97
C ALA A 263 7.10 3.27 -24.98
N GLU A 264 6.49 2.21 -24.47
CA GLU A 264 5.77 1.19 -25.24
C GLU A 264 4.32 1.05 -24.72
N ALA A 265 3.40 0.52 -25.53
CA ALA A 265 2.07 0.17 -25.03
C ALA A 265 2.16 -0.89 -23.91
N VAL A 266 1.22 -0.86 -22.97
CA VAL A 266 1.12 -1.86 -21.90
C VAL A 266 -0.35 -2.33 -21.77
N PRO A 267 -0.67 -3.57 -22.23
CA PRO A 267 0.24 -4.60 -22.74
C PRO A 267 0.89 -4.25 -24.09
N GLY A 268 2.09 -4.79 -24.34
CA GLY A 268 2.89 -4.59 -25.54
C GLY A 268 4.23 -5.37 -25.51
N PRO A 269 5.22 -5.00 -26.35
CA PRO A 269 6.40 -5.81 -26.64
C PRO A 269 7.20 -6.26 -25.40
N SER A 270 7.49 -5.33 -24.48
CA SER A 270 8.22 -5.69 -23.25
C SER A 270 7.41 -6.61 -22.34
N THR A 271 6.10 -6.39 -22.18
CA THR A 271 5.28 -7.28 -21.35
C THR A 271 5.06 -8.65 -21.97
N GLU A 272 4.99 -8.75 -23.30
CA GLU A 272 4.94 -10.03 -24.02
C GLU A 272 6.25 -10.80 -23.83
N TYR A 273 7.40 -10.12 -23.97
CA TYR A 273 8.70 -10.72 -23.73
C TYR A 273 8.84 -11.27 -22.30
N PHE A 274 8.49 -10.47 -21.29
CA PHE A 274 8.49 -10.94 -19.91
C PHE A 274 7.42 -12.00 -19.65
N GLY A 275 6.29 -11.98 -20.37
CA GLY A 275 5.27 -13.04 -20.37
C GLY A 275 5.83 -14.39 -20.81
N GLU A 276 6.60 -14.42 -21.89
CA GLU A 276 7.25 -15.65 -22.36
C GLU A 276 8.27 -16.18 -21.35
N LEU A 277 9.05 -15.30 -20.71
CA LEU A 277 10.00 -15.71 -19.66
C LEU A 277 9.27 -16.21 -18.40
N ALA A 278 8.23 -15.50 -17.97
CA ALA A 278 7.41 -15.89 -16.82
C ALA A 278 6.79 -17.27 -17.03
N LYS A 279 6.25 -17.52 -18.22
CA LYS A 279 5.69 -18.82 -18.62
C LYS A 279 6.74 -19.92 -18.71
N ARG A 280 7.88 -19.64 -19.36
CA ARG A 280 8.98 -20.60 -19.51
C ARG A 280 9.54 -21.06 -18.16
N HIS A 281 9.63 -20.14 -17.20
CA HIS A 281 10.25 -20.40 -15.90
C HIS A 281 9.23 -20.66 -14.78
N ASN A 282 7.93 -20.57 -15.06
CA ASN A 282 6.85 -20.66 -14.08
C ASN A 282 7.05 -19.68 -12.90
N LEU A 283 7.24 -18.40 -13.23
CA LEU A 283 7.54 -17.31 -12.30
C LEU A 283 6.51 -16.19 -12.38
N TYR A 284 6.32 -15.47 -11.28
CA TYR A 284 5.87 -14.09 -11.34
C TYR A 284 7.05 -13.16 -11.64
N ILE A 285 6.84 -12.14 -12.47
CA ILE A 285 7.85 -11.14 -12.81
C ILE A 285 7.28 -9.74 -12.59
N VAL A 286 7.98 -8.91 -11.81
CA VAL A 286 7.73 -7.48 -11.72
C VAL A 286 8.75 -6.73 -12.57
N ALA A 287 8.28 -5.91 -13.50
CA ALA A 287 9.14 -5.10 -14.36
C ALA A 287 8.71 -3.62 -14.34
N GLY A 288 9.67 -2.70 -14.19
CA GLY A 288 9.44 -1.27 -14.38
C GLY A 288 9.58 -0.86 -15.84
N LEU A 289 8.63 -0.14 -16.42
CA LEU A 289 8.64 0.26 -17.83
C LEU A 289 8.21 1.73 -17.98
N PHE A 290 8.42 2.31 -19.16
CA PHE A 290 7.64 3.45 -19.59
C PHE A 290 6.46 2.98 -20.45
N GLU A 291 5.25 3.30 -20.02
CA GLU A 291 4.02 3.06 -20.77
C GLU A 291 3.71 4.27 -21.66
N ARG A 292 3.41 4.02 -22.93
CA ARG A 292 2.75 4.95 -23.83
C ARG A 292 1.25 4.67 -23.86
N ASN A 293 0.45 5.66 -23.52
CA ASN A 293 -0.99 5.63 -23.67
C ASN A 293 -1.45 6.91 -24.38
N GLU A 294 -1.78 6.77 -25.67
CA GLU A 294 -2.02 7.90 -26.57
C GLU A 294 -0.86 8.91 -26.55
N HIS A 295 -1.15 10.16 -26.14
CA HIS A 295 -0.22 11.26 -26.06
C HIS A 295 0.55 11.31 -24.73
N LEU A 296 0.22 10.44 -23.77
CA LEU A 296 0.79 10.43 -22.42
C LEU A 296 1.83 9.32 -22.25
N VAL A 297 2.83 9.59 -21.41
CA VAL A 297 3.88 8.65 -21.01
C VAL A 297 3.83 8.48 -19.50
N TYR A 298 3.83 7.25 -19.01
CA TYR A 298 3.79 6.93 -17.58
C TYR A 298 4.96 6.06 -17.18
N ASN A 299 5.53 6.31 -16.00
CA ASN A 299 6.40 5.34 -15.34
C ASN A 299 5.50 4.28 -14.69
N VAL A 300 5.67 3.01 -15.09
CA VAL A 300 4.80 1.91 -14.64
C VAL A 300 5.58 0.77 -14.02
N ALA A 301 4.98 0.11 -13.03
CA ALA A 301 5.34 -1.23 -12.62
C ALA A 301 4.27 -2.21 -13.14
N VAL A 302 4.70 -3.28 -13.81
CA VAL A 302 3.81 -4.36 -14.25
C VAL A 302 4.10 -5.63 -13.46
N LEU A 303 3.06 -6.41 -13.19
CA LEU A 303 3.15 -7.77 -12.65
C LEU A 303 2.69 -8.75 -13.72
N VAL A 304 3.57 -9.65 -14.13
CA VAL A 304 3.29 -10.71 -15.09
C VAL A 304 3.25 -12.04 -14.35
N GLY A 305 2.25 -12.87 -14.67
CA GLY A 305 2.00 -14.15 -14.03
C GLY A 305 2.71 -15.33 -14.71
N PRO A 306 2.76 -16.49 -14.03
CA PRO A 306 3.41 -17.70 -14.55
C PRO A 306 2.71 -18.32 -15.76
N ASP A 307 1.52 -17.86 -16.12
CA ASP A 307 0.84 -18.21 -17.36
C ASP A 307 1.22 -17.29 -18.54
N GLY A 308 2.02 -16.25 -18.27
CA GLY A 308 2.42 -15.21 -19.19
C GLY A 308 1.47 -14.01 -19.25
N SER A 309 0.37 -14.02 -18.48
CA SER A 309 -0.62 -12.94 -18.49
C SER A 309 -0.18 -11.73 -17.66
N LEU A 310 -0.65 -10.54 -18.05
CA LEU A 310 -0.51 -9.34 -17.23
C LEU A 310 -1.52 -9.40 -16.06
N VAL A 311 -1.01 -9.60 -14.85
CA VAL A 311 -1.81 -9.70 -13.61
C VAL A 311 -2.17 -8.32 -13.07
N GLY A 312 -1.27 -7.34 -13.21
CA GLY A 312 -1.49 -6.00 -12.70
C GLY A 312 -0.56 -4.96 -13.31
N LYS A 313 -0.99 -3.70 -13.24
CA LYS A 313 -0.23 -2.53 -13.68
C LYS A 313 -0.45 -1.40 -12.68
N TYR A 314 0.62 -0.70 -12.34
CA TYR A 314 0.59 0.47 -11.46
C TYR A 314 1.34 1.61 -12.14
N ARG A 315 0.69 2.78 -12.28
CA ARG A 315 1.32 4.03 -12.73
C ARG A 315 1.84 4.80 -11.53
N LYS A 316 3.09 5.25 -11.58
CA LYS A 316 3.73 6.03 -10.51
C LYS A 316 2.99 7.34 -10.27
N VAL A 317 2.44 7.49 -9.07
CA VAL A 317 1.60 8.65 -8.71
C VAL A 317 2.46 9.88 -8.36
N THR A 318 3.57 9.68 -7.65
CA THR A 318 4.45 10.76 -7.19
C THR A 318 5.75 10.79 -7.99
N LEU A 319 5.85 11.75 -8.91
CA LEU A 319 6.99 11.86 -9.82
C LEU A 319 8.14 12.66 -9.19
N PRO A 320 9.40 12.20 -9.31
CA PRO A 320 10.55 13.04 -9.05
C PRO A 320 10.68 14.13 -10.13
N ARG A 321 11.41 15.20 -9.80
CA ARG A 321 11.63 16.34 -10.71
C ARG A 321 12.08 15.93 -12.11
N GLY A 322 13.06 15.05 -12.18
CA GLY A 322 13.59 14.58 -13.46
C GLY A 322 12.56 13.90 -14.36
N GLU A 323 11.51 13.26 -13.81
CA GLU A 323 10.50 12.59 -14.63
C GLU A 323 9.51 13.59 -15.24
N TRP A 324 8.97 14.50 -14.44
CA TRP A 324 8.00 15.47 -14.96
C TRP A 324 8.66 16.55 -15.83
N ASP A 325 9.93 16.92 -15.58
CA ASP A 325 10.71 17.78 -16.49
C ASP A 325 10.87 17.14 -17.89
N ASN A 326 10.79 15.80 -17.97
CA ASN A 326 10.87 15.03 -19.23
C ASN A 326 9.49 14.61 -19.78
N GLY A 327 8.40 15.20 -19.28
CA GLY A 327 7.05 14.97 -19.82
C GLY A 327 6.37 13.67 -19.40
N VAL A 328 6.84 13.02 -18.34
CA VAL A 328 6.14 11.88 -17.72
C VAL A 328 4.93 12.38 -16.94
N ALA A 329 3.78 11.73 -17.14
CA ALA A 329 2.51 12.03 -16.48
C ALA A 329 2.35 11.23 -15.17
N PRO A 330 1.72 11.82 -14.14
CA PRO A 330 1.43 11.11 -12.89
C PRO A 330 0.33 10.06 -13.10
N GLY A 331 0.45 8.94 -12.39
CA GLY A 331 -0.61 7.93 -12.28
C GLY A 331 -1.83 8.42 -11.49
N ASP A 332 -2.92 7.66 -11.61
CA ASP A 332 -4.24 7.87 -11.02
C ASP A 332 -4.52 7.02 -9.76
#